data_AF-A0A930Z9Y1-F1
#
_entry.id   AF-A0A930Z9Y1-F1
#
_cell.length_a   1.000
_cell.length_b   1.000
_cell.length_c   1.000
_cell.angle_alpha   90.00
_cell.angle_beta   90.00
_cell.angle_gamma   90.00
#
_symmetry.space_group_name_H-M   'P 1'
#
loop_
_entity.id
_entity.type
_entity.pdbx_description
1 polymer ?
#
loop_
_entity_poly.entity_id
_entity_poly.type
_entity_poly.pdbx_seq_one_letter_code
_entity_poly.pdbx_strand_id
1 'polypeptide(L)' 'MVKDLQDGIVTLEEALDGGHGHSKLDHAKHLCEAVLPAMGAVRKTADTLEGIIADDLWPLATYQEMLFSCEYVSTIDD' A
#
# COMPACT_ATOMS: atom_id res chain seq x y z
N MET A 1 -12.50 1.28 10.70
CA MET A 1 -11.06 1.53 10.42
C MET A 1 -10.34 0.24 10.04
N VAL A 2 -10.15 -0.73 10.95
CA VAL A 2 -9.59 -2.05 10.58
C VAL A 2 -10.54 -2.83 9.66
N LYS A 3 -11.85 -2.75 9.92
CA LYS A 3 -12.86 -3.33 9.03
C LYS A 3 -12.81 -2.75 7.62
N ASP A 4 -12.62 -1.43 7.50
CA ASP A 4 -12.56 -0.76 6.19
C ASP A 4 -11.30 -1.16 5.41
N LEU A 5 -10.19 -1.47 6.10
CA LEU A 5 -9.00 -2.03 5.49
C LEU A 5 -9.25 -3.46 4.99
N GLN A 6 -9.90 -4.30 5.81
CA GLN A 6 -10.27 -5.67 5.43
C GLN A 6 -11.23 -5.69 4.25
N ASP A 7 -12.29 -4.86 4.28
CA ASP A 7 -13.26 -4.71 3.21
C ASP A 7 -12.58 -4.22 1.90
N GLY A 8 -11.59 -3.32 2.02
CA GLY A 8 -10.77 -2.87 0.89
C GLY A 8 -9.87 -3.96 0.31
N ILE A 9 -9.27 -4.81 1.15
CA ILE A 9 -8.46 -5.96 0.69
C ILE A 9 -9.33 -6.97 -0.04
N VAL A 10 -10.51 -7.30 0.51
CA VAL A 10 -11.47 -8.21 -0.15
C VAL A 10 -11.89 -7.66 -1.52
N THR A 11 -12.18 -6.35 -1.59
CA THR A 11 -12.53 -5.69 -2.86
C THR A 11 -11.37 -5.76 -3.87
N LEU A 12 -10.13 -5.64 -3.41
CA LEU A 12 -8.95 -5.74 -4.27
C LEU A 12 -8.74 -7.18 -4.78
N GLU A 13 -8.92 -8.17 -3.91
CA GLU A 13 -8.86 -9.59 -4.27
C GLU A 13 -9.95 -9.94 -5.31
N GLU A 14 -11.18 -9.49 -5.10
CA GLU A 14 -12.28 -9.65 -6.06
C GLU A 14 -11.99 -8.95 -7.40
N ALA A 15 -11.37 -7.76 -7.38
CA ALA A 15 -10.97 -7.05 -8.60
C ALA A 15 -9.84 -7.77 -9.35
N LEU A 16 -8.95 -8.46 -8.66
CA LEU A 16 -7.89 -9.29 -9.24
C LEU A 16 -8.44 -10.58 -9.88
N ASP A 17 -9.41 -11.22 -9.22
CA ASP A 17 -10.08 -12.43 -9.72
C ASP A 17 -11.11 -12.11 -10.82
N GLY A 18 -11.59 -10.87 -10.87
CA GLY A 18 -12.60 -10.35 -11.78
C GLY A 18 -12.16 -10.21 -13.25
N GLY A 19 -11.77 -11.31 -13.88
CA GLY A 19 -11.86 -11.46 -15.33
C GLY A 19 -10.63 -11.00 -16.12
N HIS A 20 -9.80 -11.97 -16.50
CA HIS A 20 -8.77 -11.76 -17.51
C HIS A 20 -9.46 -11.76 -18.89
N GLY A 21 -9.66 -10.58 -19.48
CA GLY A 21 -10.13 -10.49 -20.86
C GLY A 21 -9.25 -11.33 -21.80
N HIS A 22 -9.84 -11.84 -22.89
CA HIS A 22 -9.17 -12.77 -23.80
C HIS A 22 -7.89 -12.21 -24.49
N SER A 23 -7.66 -10.89 -24.40
CA SER A 23 -6.48 -10.20 -24.93
C SER A 23 -5.65 -9.54 -23.82
N LYS A 24 -4.32 -9.51 -24.00
CA LYS A 24 -3.38 -8.84 -23.08
C LYS A 24 -3.70 -7.36 -22.85
N LEU A 25 -4.29 -6.71 -23.85
CA LEU A 25 -4.63 -5.28 -23.79
C LEU A 25 -5.86 -5.05 -22.91
N ASP A 26 -6.83 -5.97 -22.93
CA ASP A 26 -8.01 -5.90 -22.07
C ASP A 26 -7.65 -6.22 -20.62
N HIS A 27 -6.71 -7.14 -20.39
CA HIS A 27 -6.13 -7.37 -19.07
C HIS A 27 -5.41 -6.12 -18.53
N ALA A 28 -4.63 -5.43 -19.37
CA ALA A 28 -3.95 -4.19 -18.98
C ALA A 28 -4.93 -3.07 -18.62
N LYS A 29 -6.04 -2.95 -19.36
CA LYS A 29 -7.12 -2.00 -19.05
C LYS A 29 -7.83 -2.34 -17.75
N HIS A 30 -8.16 -3.60 -17.52
CA HIS A 30 -8.77 -4.06 -16.28
C HIS A 30 -7.91 -3.76 -15.05
N LEU A 31 -6.61 -4.01 -15.14
CA LEU A 31 -5.66 -3.63 -14.08
C LEU A 31 -5.64 -2.11 -13.83
N CYS A 32 -5.72 -1.31 -14.89
CA CYS A 32 -5.70 0.15 -14.77
C CYS A 32 -7.01 0.72 -14.21
N GLU A 33 -8.14 0.19 -14.65
CA GLU A 33 -9.47 0.77 -14.36
C GLU A 33 -10.13 0.18 -13.11
N ALA A 34 -9.84 -1.08 -12.77
CA ALA A 34 -10.44 -1.76 -11.62
C ALA A 34 -9.46 -1.94 -10.45
N VAL A 35 -8.23 -2.39 -10.74
CA VAL A 35 -7.25 -2.74 -9.69
C VAL A 35 -6.56 -1.50 -9.11
N LEU A 36 -6.12 -0.54 -9.94
CA LEU A 36 -5.46 0.67 -9.44
C LEU A 36 -6.35 1.50 -8.47
N PRO A 37 -7.64 1.75 -8.76
CA PRO A 37 -8.49 2.49 -7.82
C PRO A 37 -8.73 1.72 -6.52
N ALA A 38 -8.86 0.40 -6.57
CA ALA A 38 -8.99 -0.45 -5.38
C ALA A 38 -7.73 -0.40 -4.52
N MET A 39 -6.53 -0.47 -5.12
CA MET A 39 -5.26 -0.29 -4.41
C MET A 39 -5.16 1.11 -3.76
N GLY A 40 -5.62 2.15 -4.45
CA GLY A 40 -5.66 3.51 -3.91
C GLY A 40 -6.58 3.64 -2.68
N ALA A 41 -7.72 2.95 -2.67
CA ALA A 41 -8.64 2.93 -1.54
C ALA A 41 -8.03 2.25 -0.31
N VAL A 42 -7.40 1.07 -0.50
CA VAL A 42 -6.67 0.37 0.57
C VAL A 42 -5.57 1.25 1.14
N ARG A 43 -4.80 1.92 0.26
CA ARG A 43 -3.71 2.81 0.64
C ARG A 43 -4.17 3.97 1.51
N LYS A 44 -5.26 4.66 1.12
CA LYS A 44 -5.80 5.78 1.90
C LYS A 44 -6.20 5.36 3.32
N THR A 45 -6.81 4.19 3.46
CA THR A 45 -7.18 3.65 4.77
C THR A 45 -5.95 3.27 5.60
N ALA A 46 -4.92 2.69 4.96
CA ALA A 46 -3.65 2.38 5.61
C ALA A 46 -2.89 3.64 6.07
N ASP A 47 -2.77 4.66 5.21
CA ASP A 47 -2.11 5.93 5.54
C ASP A 47 -2.81 6.64 6.73
N THR A 48 -4.15 6.49 6.83
CA THR A 48 -4.92 7.03 7.97
C THR A 48 -4.66 6.26 9.26
N LEU A 49 -4.41 4.95 9.16
CA LEU A 49 -4.06 4.12 10.31
C LEU A 49 -2.64 4.39 10.79
N GLU A 50 -1.69 4.67 9.88
CA GLU A 50 -0.32 5.08 10.22
C GLU A 50 -0.33 6.32 11.12
N GLY A 51 -1.18 7.31 10.86
CA GLY A 51 -1.27 8.52 11.69
C GLY A 51 -1.92 8.34 13.08
N ILE A 52 -2.48 7.17 13.39
CA ILE A 52 -3.21 6.89 14.65
C ILE A 52 -2.49 5.85 15.51
N ILE A 53 -1.84 4.88 14.88
CA ILE A 53 -1.11 3.81 15.56
C ILE A 53 0.26 4.34 15.97
N ALA A 54 0.73 3.94 17.15
CA ALA A 54 2.07 4.29 17.61
C ALA A 54 3.14 3.57 16.76
N ASP A 55 4.24 4.27 16.48
CA ASP A 55 5.33 3.78 15.61
C ASP A 55 5.96 2.45 16.09
N ASP A 56 5.84 2.14 17.39
CA ASP A 56 6.39 0.93 18.01
C ASP A 56 5.65 -0.37 17.64
N LEU A 57 4.42 -0.27 17.13
CA LEU A 57 3.59 -1.41 16.71
C LEU A 57 3.62 -1.65 15.19
N TRP A 58 4.25 -0.77 14.42
CA TRP A 58 4.33 -0.91 12.96
C TRP A 58 5.63 -1.64 12.54
N PRO A 59 5.56 -2.84 11.94
CA PRO A 59 6.75 -3.65 11.65
C PRO A 59 7.57 -3.17 10.44
N LEU A 60 7.14 -2.09 9.78
CA LEU A 60 7.80 -1.50 8.62
C LEU A 60 8.33 -0.11 8.99
N ALA A 61 9.47 0.29 8.45
CA ALA A 61 9.96 1.65 8.63
C ALA A 61 8.92 2.65 8.10
N THR A 62 8.70 3.74 8.84
CA THR A 62 7.73 4.77 8.45
C THR A 62 8.19 5.49 7.18
N TYR A 63 7.27 6.17 6.48
CA TYR A 63 7.64 6.94 5.28
C TYR A 63 8.69 8.02 5.58
N GLN A 64 8.70 8.56 6.80
CA GLN A 64 9.70 9.54 7.24
C GLN A 64 11.08 8.90 7.39
N GLU A 65 11.16 7.69 7.94
CA GLU A 65 12.41 6.95 8.04
C GLU A 65 12.93 6.56 6.65
N MET A 66 12.07 6.03 5.78
CA MET A 66 12.47 5.62 4.43
C MET A 66 12.98 6.78 3.55
N LEU A 67 12.50 8.00 3.75
CA LEU A 67 12.89 9.17 2.95
C LEU A 67 14.01 10.02 3.58
N PHE A 68 14.17 10.00 4.90
CA PHE A 68 15.07 10.93 5.61
C PHE A 68 16.08 10.27 6.56
N SER A 69 15.98 8.98 6.90
CA SER A 69 16.91 8.35 7.85
C SER A 69 18.21 7.82 7.23
N CYS A 70 18.54 8.21 6.00
CA CYS A 70 19.90 8.05 5.49
C CYS A 70 20.79 9.22 5.95
N GLU A 71 20.97 9.35 7.27
CA GLU A 71 22.15 10.04 7.79
C GLU A 71 22.82 9.15 8.85
N TYR A 72 24.13 8.96 8.64
CA TYR A 72 25.10 8.48 9.62
C TYR A 72 25.27 6.96 9.83
N VAL A 73 25.77 6.26 8.79
CA VAL A 73 26.67 5.12 9.02
C VAL A 73 28.12 5.55 8.74
N SER A 74 28.88 5.65 9.84
CA SER A 74 30.33 5.55 9.98
C SER A 74 31.23 6.77 9.66
N THR A 75 32.09 7.05 10.65
CA THR A 75 33.40 7.76 10.66
C THR A 75 33.42 9.29 10.73
N ILE A 76 33.57 9.84 11.95
CA ILE A 76 34.63 10.78 12.41
C ILE A 76 34.34 11.04 13.90
N ASP A 77 34.86 10.17 14.76
CA ASP A 77 35.21 10.45 16.17
C ASP A 77 36.02 9.25 16.67
N ASP A 78 37.20 9.09 16.06
CA ASP A 78 38.44 8.49 16.56
C ASP A 78 39.59 9.03 15.66
#